data_AF-A0A497PGN0-F1
#
_entry.id   AF-A0A497PGN0-F1
#
_cell.length_a   1.000
_cell.length_b   1.000
_cell.length_c   1.000
_cell.angle_alpha   90.00
_cell.angle_beta   90.00
_cell.angle_gamma   90.00
#
_symmetry.space_group_name_H-M   'P 1'
#
loop_
_entity.id
_entity.type
_entity.pdbx_description
1 polymer ?
#
loop_
_entity_poly.entity_id
_entity_poly.type
_entity_poly.pdbx_seq_one_letter_code
_entity_poly.pdbx_strand_id
1 'polypeptide(L)'
;MSLETIDDNKYNGWANYATWKIMLELFDGVEFYHPVKASEVRHMVDEYLLDGLMIDTPLHPMSTPKAMEYAREFTKLADYEELAEAINERNQDNFDEENIT
;
A
#
# COMPACT_ATOMS: atom_id res chain seq x y z
N MET A 1 -6.13 -13.31 -18.57
CA MET A 1 -7.41 -13.23 -17.84
C MET A 1 -8.52 -13.61 -18.79
N SER A 2 -9.26 -14.70 -18.52
CA SER A 2 -10.50 -15.00 -19.22
C SER A 2 -11.63 -14.16 -18.63
N LEU A 3 -12.66 -13.89 -19.42
CA LEU A 3 -13.83 -13.08 -19.04
C LEU A 3 -14.72 -13.71 -17.94
N GLU A 4 -14.35 -14.88 -17.42
CA GLU A 4 -15.16 -15.67 -16.47
C GLU A 4 -14.80 -15.43 -15.00
N THR A 5 -13.79 -14.59 -14.70
CA THR A 5 -13.26 -14.40 -13.33
C THR A 5 -13.40 -12.97 -12.80
N ILE A 6 -14.23 -12.12 -13.42
CA ILE A 6 -14.52 -10.79 -12.86
C ILE A 6 -15.51 -10.97 -11.72
N ASP A 7 -15.03 -10.84 -10.48
CA ASP A 7 -15.91 -10.67 -9.32
C ASP A 7 -16.40 -9.22 -9.33
N ASP A 8 -17.70 -9.02 -9.62
CA ASP A 8 -18.33 -7.70 -9.69
C ASP A 8 -18.22 -6.90 -8.37
N ASN A 9 -17.91 -7.57 -7.24
CA ASN A 9 -17.71 -6.92 -5.95
C ASN A 9 -16.26 -6.50 -5.70
N LYS A 10 -15.33 -6.87 -6.58
CA LYS A 10 -13.92 -6.52 -6.48
C LYS A 10 -13.53 -5.48 -7.51
N TYR A 11 -12.62 -4.59 -7.12
CA TYR A 11 -12.05 -3.59 -8.01
C TYR A 11 -10.73 -4.11 -8.59
N ASN A 12 -10.74 -4.57 -9.85
CA ASN A 12 -9.57 -5.17 -10.51
C ASN A 12 -8.95 -6.33 -9.71
N GLY A 13 -9.78 -7.14 -9.03
CA GLY A 13 -9.33 -8.25 -8.19
C GLY A 13 -9.04 -7.91 -6.73
N TRP A 14 -9.13 -6.63 -6.34
CA TRP A 14 -8.94 -6.14 -4.97
C TRP A 14 -10.26 -5.84 -4.27
N ALA A 15 -10.28 -5.83 -2.94
CA ALA A 15 -11.47 -5.54 -2.14
C ALA A 15 -12.10 -4.19 -2.50
N ASN A 16 -11.30 -3.17 -2.83
CA ASN A 16 -11.80 -1.88 -3.28
C ASN A 16 -10.75 -1.07 -4.06
N TYR A 17 -11.19 0.09 -4.59
CA TYR A 17 -10.36 0.99 -5.38
C TYR A 17 -9.13 1.52 -4.62
N ALA A 18 -9.26 1.83 -3.32
CA ALA A 18 -8.16 2.33 -2.52
C ALA A 18 -7.10 1.24 -2.30
N THR A 19 -7.51 0.01 -2.01
CA THR A 19 -6.60 -1.13 -1.88
C THR A 19 -5.81 -1.34 -3.18
N TRP A 20 -6.50 -1.40 -4.33
CA TRP A 20 -5.85 -1.55 -5.64
C TRP A 20 -4.84 -0.44 -5.93
N LYS A 21 -5.24 0.84 -5.75
CA LYS A 21 -4.36 1.98 -6.04
C LYS A 21 -3.15 2.01 -5.12
N ILE A 22 -3.31 1.73 -3.83
CA ILE A 22 -2.18 1.71 -2.90
C ILE A 22 -1.20 0.60 -3.27
N MET A 23 -1.68 -0.62 -3.57
CA MET A 23 -0.78 -1.69 -4.02
C MET A 23 0.00 -1.27 -5.26
N LEU A 24 -0.70 -0.77 -6.28
CA LEU A 24 -0.09 -0.44 -7.56
C LEU A 24 0.91 0.71 -7.47
N GLU A 25 0.61 1.75 -6.68
CA GLU A 25 1.41 2.97 -6.67
C GLU A 25 2.56 2.93 -5.65
N LEU A 26 2.37 2.26 -4.51
CA LEU A 26 3.35 2.29 -3.41
C LEU A 26 4.17 1.00 -3.32
N PHE A 27 3.61 -0.14 -3.72
CA PHE A 27 4.21 -1.45 -3.47
C PHE A 27 4.51 -2.24 -4.75
N ASP A 28 4.06 -1.79 -5.92
CA ASP A 28 4.43 -2.42 -7.18
C ASP A 28 5.93 -2.24 -7.45
N GLY A 29 6.63 -3.33 -7.75
CA GLY A 29 8.09 -3.35 -7.90
C GLY A 29 8.92 -3.21 -6.62
N VAL A 30 8.31 -3.18 -5.43
CA VAL A 30 9.04 -3.18 -4.14
C VAL A 30 9.25 -4.61 -3.65
N GLU A 31 10.51 -5.02 -3.48
CA GLU A 31 10.84 -6.35 -2.92
C GLU A 31 10.86 -6.31 -1.40
N PHE A 32 10.32 -7.36 -0.79
CA PHE A 32 10.36 -7.60 0.65
C PHE A 32 11.13 -8.88 0.92
N TYR A 33 11.91 -8.88 2.01
CA TYR A 33 12.72 -10.04 2.42
C TYR A 33 12.24 -10.65 3.75
N HIS A 34 11.28 -10.03 4.41
CA HIS A 34 10.61 -10.58 5.58
C HIS A 34 9.09 -10.42 5.47
N PRO A 35 8.31 -11.32 6.07
CA PRO A 35 6.85 -11.18 6.13
C PRO A 35 6.45 -9.89 6.85
N VAL A 36 5.48 -9.17 6.27
CA VAL A 36 4.93 -7.94 6.82
C VAL A 36 3.52 -8.15 7.36
N LYS A 37 3.16 -7.38 8.38
CA LYS A 37 1.79 -7.31 8.91
C LYS A 37 1.05 -6.10 8.37
N ALA A 38 -0.29 -6.14 8.40
CA ALA A 38 -1.14 -5.02 8.01
C ALA A 38 -0.78 -3.69 8.70
N SER A 39 -0.39 -3.74 9.98
CA SER A 39 0.06 -2.57 10.73
C SER A 39 1.35 -1.95 10.18
N GLU A 40 2.26 -2.78 9.69
CA GLU A 40 3.54 -2.34 9.10
C GLU A 40 3.30 -1.76 7.72
N VAL A 41 2.48 -2.40 6.89
CA VAL A 41 2.06 -1.87 5.59
C VAL A 41 1.39 -0.50 5.76
N ARG A 42 0.49 -0.37 6.74
CA ARG A 42 -0.14 0.92 7.06
C ARG A 42 0.88 1.98 7.46
N HIS A 43 1.86 1.62 8.27
CA HIS A 43 2.91 2.54 8.68
C HIS A 43 3.75 3.01 7.49
N MET A 44 4.11 2.11 6.57
CA MET A 44 4.83 2.46 5.33
C MET A 44 4.03 3.43 4.45
N VAL A 45 2.71 3.22 4.32
CA VAL A 45 1.83 4.15 3.58
C VAL A 45 1.79 5.52 4.25
N ASP A 46 1.68 5.57 5.58
CA ASP A 46 1.67 6.82 6.33
C ASP A 46 3.01 7.56 6.21
N GLU A 47 4.15 6.85 6.27
CA GLU A 47 5.48 7.43 6.05
C GLU A 47 5.64 7.95 4.62
N TYR A 48 5.24 7.18 3.60
CA TYR A 48 5.32 7.63 2.21
C TYR A 48 4.51 8.91 1.97
N LEU A 49 3.32 9.00 2.59
CA LEU A 49 2.49 10.20 2.52
C LEU A 49 3.13 11.40 3.22
N LEU A 50 3.90 11.17 4.28
CA LEU A 50 4.66 12.22 4.99
C LEU A 50 5.90 12.65 4.20
N ASP A 51 6.65 11.72 3.63
CA ASP A 51 7.87 11.99 2.88
C ASP A 51 7.63 12.73 1.57
N GLY A 52 6.54 12.39 0.86
CA GLY A 52 6.10 13.13 -0.33
C GLY A 52 5.82 14.62 -0.08
N LEU A 53 5.66 15.03 1.18
CA LEU A 53 5.41 16.42 1.58
C LEU A 53 6.69 17.21 1.91
N MET A 54 7.78 16.52 2.25
CA MET A 54 9.04 17.18 2.64
C MET A 54 9.81 17.76 1.46
N ILE A 55 9.47 17.39 0.22
CA ILE A 55 10.30 17.70 -0.95
C ILE A 55 10.06 19.10 -1.52
N ASP A 56 8.86 19.70 -1.43
CA ASP A 56 8.60 20.96 -2.19
C ASP A 56 7.72 22.02 -1.50
N THR A 57 7.21 21.80 -0.29
CA THR A 57 6.36 22.82 0.36
C THR A 57 7.17 23.58 1.41
N PRO A 58 7.44 24.91 1.24
CA PRO A 58 7.97 25.69 2.35
C PRO A 58 6.97 25.60 3.49
N LEU A 59 7.37 24.94 4.59
CA LEU A 59 6.61 24.74 5.81
C LEU A 59 6.20 26.10 6.38
N HIS A 60 5.10 26.68 5.86
CA HIS A 60 4.38 27.70 6.57
C HIS A 60 3.68 26.99 7.73
N PRO A 61 4.02 27.31 8.99
CA PRO A 61 3.76 26.45 10.14
C PRO A 61 2.30 26.34 10.58
N MET A 62 1.28 26.58 9.74
CA MET A 62 -0.09 26.73 10.23
C MET A 62 -1.22 26.07 9.45
N SER A 63 -0.99 25.24 8.43
CA SER A 63 -2.07 24.42 7.88
C SER A 63 -1.57 23.16 7.20
N THR A 64 -2.11 22.01 7.60
CA THR A 64 -2.13 20.81 6.77
C THR A 64 -2.74 21.17 5.41
N PRO A 65 -2.06 20.93 4.28
CA PRO A 65 -2.68 21.15 2.97
C PRO A 65 -3.95 20.29 2.83
N LYS A 66 -5.05 20.85 2.29
CA LYS A 66 -6.30 20.09 2.10
C LYS A 66 -6.12 18.80 1.30
N ALA A 67 -5.17 18.77 0.36
CA ALA A 67 -4.79 17.57 -0.37
C ALA A 67 -4.31 16.43 0.55
N MET A 68 -3.61 16.76 1.65
CA MET A 68 -3.14 15.80 2.64
C MET A 68 -4.29 15.24 3.48
N GLU A 69 -5.30 16.04 3.81
CA GLU A 69 -6.51 15.52 4.46
C GLU A 69 -7.22 14.52 3.55
N TYR A 70 -7.39 14.85 2.26
CA TYR A 70 -7.98 13.92 1.30
C TYR A 70 -7.16 12.64 1.12
N ALA A 71 -5.83 12.74 1.05
CA ALA A 71 -4.96 11.58 0.95
C ALA A 71 -5.06 10.70 2.21
N ARG A 72 -5.07 11.30 3.41
CA ARG A 72 -5.25 10.56 4.68
C ARG A 72 -6.60 9.89 4.78
N GLU A 73 -7.68 10.52 4.32
CA GLU A 73 -8.99 9.86 4.31
C GLU A 73 -9.04 8.74 3.27
N PHE A 74 -8.39 8.91 2.12
CA PHE A 74 -8.29 7.89 1.10
C PHE A 74 -7.57 6.62 1.60
N THR A 75 -6.44 6.77 2.30
CA THR A 75 -5.69 5.62 2.83
C THR A 75 -6.46 4.83 3.88
N LYS A 76 -7.43 5.44 4.58
CA LYS A 76 -8.30 4.71 5.52
C LYS A 76 -9.29 3.76 4.85
N LEU A 77 -9.54 3.91 3.55
CA LEU A 77 -10.46 3.06 2.81
C LEU A 77 -9.82 1.73 2.39
N ALA A 78 -8.50 1.63 2.45
CA ALA A 78 -7.78 0.45 2.00
C ALA A 78 -7.88 -0.72 2.99
N ASP A 79 -7.92 -1.92 2.43
CA ASP A 79 -7.83 -3.17 3.18
C ASP A 79 -6.36 -3.54 3.38
N TYR A 80 -5.82 -3.20 4.56
CA TYR A 80 -4.41 -3.45 4.87
C TYR A 80 -4.08 -4.92 5.14
N GLU A 81 -5.09 -5.74 5.48
CA GLU A 81 -4.88 -7.19 5.61
C GLU A 81 -4.67 -7.79 4.23
N GLU A 82 -5.53 -7.46 3.25
CA GLU A 82 -5.37 -7.92 1.87
C GLU A 82 -4.04 -7.44 1.26
N LEU A 83 -3.60 -6.20 1.54
CA LEU A 83 -2.29 -5.72 1.09
C LEU A 83 -1.13 -6.52 1.69
N ALA A 84 -1.15 -6.79 2.99
CA ALA A 84 -0.08 -7.54 3.65
C ALA A 84 -0.03 -8.99 3.15
N GLU A 85 -1.18 -9.65 2.97
CA GLU A 85 -1.27 -10.97 2.38
C GLU A 85 -0.69 -11.00 0.97
N ALA A 86 -1.09 -10.06 0.11
CA ALA A 86 -0.60 -9.98 -1.28
C ALA A 86 0.91 -9.70 -1.35
N ILE A 87 1.44 -8.85 -0.47
CA ILE A 87 2.89 -8.59 -0.38
C ILE A 87 3.61 -9.87 0.04
N ASN A 88 3.13 -10.56 1.08
CA ASN A 88 3.77 -11.76 1.58
C ASN A 88 3.73 -12.90 0.55
N GLU A 89 2.60 -13.11 -0.11
CA GLU A 89 2.46 -14.13 -1.16
C GLU A 89 3.41 -13.86 -2.33
N ARG A 90 3.52 -12.60 -2.77
CA ARG A 90 4.41 -12.21 -3.87
C ARG A 90 5.90 -12.42 -3.55
N ASN A 91 6.28 -12.28 -2.29
CA ASN A 91 7.69 -12.32 -1.84
C ASN A 91 8.04 -13.61 -1.09
N GLN A 92 7.18 -14.64 -1.14
CA GLN A 92 7.36 -15.88 -0.39
C GLN A 92 8.72 -16.53 -0.65
N ASP A 93 9.15 -16.57 -1.92
CA ASP A 93 10.44 -17.15 -2.33
C ASP A 93 11.63 -16.43 -1.67
N ASN A 94 11.56 -15.10 -1.54
CA ASN A 94 12.61 -14.30 -0.90
C ASN A 94 12.76 -14.63 0.59
N PHE A 95 11.65 -14.94 1.27
CA PHE A 95 11.64 -15.28 2.69
C PHE A 95 12.27 -16.65 2.93
N ASP A 96 12.05 -17.59 2.01
CA ASP A 96 12.60 -18.94 2.12
C ASP A 96 14.12 -18.96 1.86
N GLU A 97 14.63 -18.11 0.97
CA GLU A 97 16.08 -17.96 0.70
C GLU A 97 16.85 -17.37 1.89
N GLU A 98 16.29 -16.39 2.60
CA GLU A 98 16.94 -15.78 3.78
C GLU A 98 17.06 -16.78 4.94
N ASN A 99 16.11 -17.71 5.09
CA ASN A 99 16.13 -18.74 6.14
C ASN A 99 17.15 -19.87 5.91
N ILE A 100 17.84 -19.91 4.77
CA ILE A 100 18.81 -20.95 4.41
C ILE A 100 20.27 -20.50 4.67
N THR A 101 20.51 -19.23 5.03
CA THR A 101 21.84 -18.65 5.29
C THR A 101 22.10 -18.42 6.77
#